data_AF-A0A2K8L3T0-F1
#
_entry.id   AF-A0A2K8L3T0-F1
#
_cell.length_a   1.000
_cell.length_b   1.000
_cell.length_c   1.000
_cell.angle_alpha   90.00
_cell.angle_beta   90.00
_cell.angle_gamma   90.00
#
_symmetry.space_group_name_H-M   'P 1'
#
loop_
_entity.id
_entity.type
_entity.pdbx_description
1 polymer ?
#
loop_
_entity_poly.entity_id
_entity_poly.type
_entity_poly.pdbx_seq_one_letter_code
_entity_poly.pdbx_strand_id
1 'polypeptide(L)'
;MKKTAFSNDIVNTCKQMGLNLKDLRINSFEDTQETMATRLGVSLRTYSRMEAGDPTVKIGTWLEAAKITRQIDRWISLFTEEKSLFDQFDQATNKTAKRKRVRKT
;
A
#
# COMPACT_ATOMS: atom_id res chain seq x y z
N MET A 1 15.56 -25.32 -13.60
CA MET A 1 14.97 -24.22 -12.79
C MET A 1 13.49 -24.10 -13.12
N LYS A 2 12.59 -24.18 -12.13
CA LYS A 2 11.18 -23.84 -12.38
C LYS A 2 11.12 -22.36 -12.72
N LYS A 3 10.54 -22.01 -13.87
CA LYS A 3 10.29 -20.62 -14.28
C LYS A 3 9.31 -20.05 -13.25
N THR A 4 9.77 -19.19 -12.35
CA THR A 4 8.89 -18.50 -11.42
C THR A 4 8.10 -17.45 -12.20
N ALA A 5 6.80 -17.33 -11.94
CA ALA A 5 5.96 -16.33 -12.61
C ALA A 5 6.36 -14.89 -12.26
N PHE A 6 7.10 -14.72 -11.16
CA PHE A 6 7.56 -13.43 -10.64
C PHE A 6 9.09 -13.41 -10.55
N SER A 7 9.67 -12.21 -10.65
CA SER A 7 11.10 -11.99 -10.41
C SER A 7 11.46 -12.25 -8.95
N ASN A 8 12.74 -12.52 -8.68
CA ASN A 8 13.22 -12.76 -7.31
C ASN A 8 12.98 -11.56 -6.40
N ASP A 9 13.11 -10.35 -6.92
CA ASP A 9 12.89 -9.12 -6.15
C ASP A 9 11.44 -9.03 -5.69
N ILE A 10 10.48 -9.31 -6.57
CA ILE A 10 9.04 -9.35 -6.22
C ILE A 10 8.79 -10.41 -5.15
N VAL A 11 9.37 -11.60 -5.29
CA VAL A 11 9.23 -12.68 -4.28
C VAL A 11 9.79 -12.23 -2.93
N ASN A 12 10.94 -11.55 -2.91
CA ASN A 12 11.55 -11.04 -1.69
C ASN A 12 10.73 -9.90 -1.07
N THR A 13 10.17 -9.00 -1.88
CA THR A 13 9.25 -7.96 -1.42
C THR A 13 8.01 -8.57 -0.76
N CYS A 14 7.37 -9.56 -1.39
CA CYS A 14 6.20 -10.22 -0.82
C CYS A 14 6.55 -10.96 0.49
N LYS A 15 7.73 -11.59 0.59
CA LYS A 15 8.22 -12.16 1.85
C LYS A 15 8.34 -11.12 2.95
N GLN A 16 8.94 -9.97 2.66
CA GLN A 16 9.05 -8.90 3.64
C GLN A 16 7.67 -8.39 4.09
N MET A 17 6.73 -8.24 3.16
CA MET A 17 5.34 -7.88 3.50
C MET A 17 4.67 -8.93 4.40
N GLY A 18 4.88 -10.21 4.11
CA GLY A 18 4.37 -11.32 4.94
C GLY A 18 4.95 -11.32 6.36
N LEU A 19 6.25 -11.07 6.50
CA LEU A 19 6.91 -10.92 7.80
C LEU A 19 6.35 -9.72 8.57
N ASN A 20 6.22 -8.55 7.92
CA ASN A 20 5.64 -7.36 8.54
C ASN A 20 4.19 -7.62 9.01
N LEU A 21 3.41 -8.35 8.23
CA LEU A 21 2.04 -8.74 8.60
C LEU A 21 2.02 -9.67 9.82
N LYS A 22 2.96 -10.63 9.87
CA LYS A 22 3.14 -11.53 11.01
C LYS A 22 3.52 -10.76 12.28
N ASP A 23 4.49 -9.85 12.18
CA ASP A 23 4.95 -9.04 13.30
C ASP A 23 3.82 -8.16 13.84
N LEU A 24 3.06 -7.54 12.93
CA LEU A 24 1.90 -6.74 13.29
C LEU A 24 0.82 -7.59 13.98
N ARG A 25 0.55 -8.82 13.47
CA ARG A 25 -0.38 -9.74 14.13
C ARG A 25 0.06 -10.08 15.56
N ILE A 26 1.33 -10.44 15.74
CA ILE A 26 1.84 -10.89 17.04
C ILE A 26 1.95 -9.73 18.02
N ASN A 27 2.56 -8.62 17.60
CA ASN A 27 2.96 -7.55 18.50
C ASN A 27 1.88 -6.48 18.71
N SER A 28 0.98 -6.29 17.75
CA SER A 28 -0.07 -5.26 17.85
C SER A 28 -1.45 -5.84 18.11
N PHE A 29 -1.75 -7.02 17.55
CA PHE A 29 -3.07 -7.65 17.69
C PHE A 29 -3.07 -8.79 18.70
N GLU A 30 -1.91 -9.35 19.06
CA GLU A 30 -1.76 -10.52 19.95
C GLU A 30 -2.62 -11.72 19.50
N ASP A 31 -2.86 -11.83 18.19
CA ASP A 31 -3.79 -12.79 17.62
C ASP A 31 -3.07 -14.06 17.14
N THR A 32 -3.78 -15.19 17.18
CA THR A 32 -3.42 -16.37 16.39
C THR A 32 -3.64 -16.12 14.90
N GLN A 33 -3.03 -16.94 14.02
CA GLN A 33 -3.31 -16.85 12.58
C GLN A 33 -4.80 -17.05 12.26
N GLU A 34 -5.51 -17.90 13.02
CA GLU A 34 -6.94 -18.17 12.82
C GLU A 34 -7.80 -16.96 13.20
N THR A 35 -7.51 -16.34 14.35
CA THR A 35 -8.20 -15.13 14.80
C THR A 35 -8.02 -14.01 13.79
N MET A 36 -6.78 -13.79 13.32
CA MET A 36 -6.49 -12.73 12.35
C MET A 36 -7.10 -13.04 10.97
N ALA A 37 -7.06 -14.29 10.51
CA ALA A 37 -7.74 -14.69 9.27
C ALA A 37 -9.25 -14.39 9.33
N THR A 38 -9.87 -14.65 10.48
CA THR A 38 -11.29 -14.34 10.72
C THR A 38 -11.54 -12.83 10.66
N ARG A 39 -10.68 -11.99 11.29
CA ARG A 39 -10.79 -10.52 11.21
C ARG A 39 -10.69 -10.00 9.78
N LEU A 40 -9.82 -10.62 8.98
CA LEU A 40 -9.61 -10.26 7.57
C LEU A 40 -10.71 -10.80 6.65
N GLY A 41 -11.58 -11.69 7.13
CA GLY A 41 -12.59 -12.34 6.30
C GLY A 41 -12.00 -13.31 5.28
N VAL A 42 -10.87 -13.95 5.59
CA VAL A 42 -10.16 -14.88 4.69
C VAL A 42 -10.00 -16.25 5.34
N SER A 43 -9.79 -17.29 4.52
CA SER A 43 -9.47 -18.62 5.07
C SER A 43 -8.11 -18.60 5.78
N LEU A 44 -7.93 -19.44 6.81
CA LEU A 44 -6.64 -19.66 7.46
C LEU A 44 -5.52 -20.01 6.46
N ARG A 45 -5.85 -20.83 5.45
CA ARG A 45 -4.91 -21.19 4.38
C ARG A 45 -4.48 -19.98 3.57
N THR A 46 -5.41 -19.08 3.23
CA THR A 46 -5.09 -17.83 2.53
C THR A 46 -4.19 -16.96 3.40
N TYR A 47 -4.53 -16.79 4.67
CA TYR A 47 -3.75 -15.99 5.60
C TYR A 47 -2.32 -16.53 5.81
N SER A 48 -2.18 -17.84 5.96
CA SER A 48 -0.87 -18.50 6.06
C SER A 48 0.01 -18.24 4.83
N ARG A 49 -0.57 -18.24 3.62
CA ARG A 49 0.13 -17.88 2.38
C ARG A 49 0.55 -16.41 2.35
N MET A 50 -0.26 -15.51 2.92
CA MET A 50 0.11 -14.10 3.07
C MET A 50 1.34 -13.95 3.97
N GLU A 51 1.35 -14.55 5.16
CA GLU A 51 2.53 -14.49 6.04
C GLU A 51 3.77 -15.15 5.41
N ALA A 52 3.60 -16.17 4.58
CA ALA A 52 4.68 -16.78 3.81
C ALA A 52 5.18 -15.91 2.65
N GLY A 53 4.49 -14.80 2.34
CA GLY A 53 4.84 -13.89 1.26
C GLY A 53 4.58 -14.45 -0.14
N ASP A 54 3.52 -15.23 -0.31
CA ASP A 54 3.15 -15.80 -1.61
C ASP A 54 2.66 -14.68 -2.58
N PRO A 55 3.40 -14.41 -3.67
CA PRO A 55 3.06 -13.34 -4.62
C PRO A 55 1.79 -13.63 -5.46
N THR A 56 1.27 -14.86 -5.41
CA THR A 56 0.04 -15.24 -6.13
C THR A 56 -1.23 -14.93 -5.33
N VAL A 57 -1.11 -14.49 -4.07
CA VAL A 57 -2.26 -14.03 -3.29
C VAL A 57 -2.82 -12.75 -3.92
N LYS A 58 -4.13 -12.73 -4.15
CA LYS A 58 -4.81 -11.63 -4.82
C LYS A 58 -4.57 -10.31 -4.08
N ILE A 59 -4.31 -9.24 -4.83
CA ILE A 59 -4.13 -7.89 -4.29
C ILE A 59 -5.27 -7.45 -3.36
N GLY A 60 -6.52 -7.80 -3.70
CA GLY A 60 -7.69 -7.48 -2.86
C GLY A 60 -7.59 -8.08 -1.45
N THR A 61 -6.98 -9.25 -1.29
CA THR A 61 -6.74 -9.87 0.02
C THR A 61 -5.74 -9.08 0.85
N TRP A 62 -4.70 -8.53 0.22
CA TRP A 62 -3.74 -7.63 0.87
C TRP A 62 -4.38 -6.30 1.26
N LEU A 63 -5.29 -5.78 0.45
CA LEU A 63 -6.03 -4.55 0.76
C LEU A 63 -7.02 -4.74 1.93
N GLU A 64 -7.64 -5.90 2.08
CA GLU A 64 -8.43 -6.22 3.29
C GLU A 64 -7.55 -6.21 4.54
N ALA A 65 -6.36 -6.81 4.47
CA ALA A 65 -5.38 -6.70 5.55
C ALA A 65 -5.00 -5.25 5.83
N ALA A 66 -4.71 -4.45 4.80
CA ALA A 66 -4.38 -3.04 4.94
C ALA A 66 -5.49 -2.24 5.62
N LYS A 67 -6.75 -2.54 5.31
CA LYS A 67 -7.93 -1.91 5.93
C LYS A 67 -8.02 -2.24 7.42
N ILE A 68 -7.94 -3.53 7.78
CA ILE A 68 -7.99 -3.98 9.19
C ILE A 68 -6.81 -3.43 10.01
N THR A 69 -5.64 -3.33 9.39
CA THR A 69 -4.40 -2.86 10.03
C THR A 69 -4.22 -1.33 9.96
N ARG A 70 -5.23 -0.59 9.45
CA ARG A 70 -5.22 0.88 9.29
C ARG A 70 -4.03 1.40 8.46
N GLN A 71 -3.58 0.62 7.49
CA GLN A 71 -2.50 0.96 6.55
C GLN A 71 -3.01 1.30 5.15
N ILE A 72 -4.33 1.35 4.93
CA ILE A 72 -4.93 1.51 3.59
C ILE A 72 -4.46 2.78 2.87
N ASP A 73 -4.21 3.87 3.60
CA ASP A 73 -3.75 5.14 3.01
C ASP A 73 -2.40 5.00 2.29
N ARG A 74 -1.50 4.14 2.80
CA ARG A 74 -0.20 3.86 2.17
C ARG A 74 -0.35 3.11 0.84
N TRP A 75 -1.43 2.35 0.69
CA TRP A 75 -1.73 1.66 -0.56
C TRP A 75 -2.38 2.60 -1.58
N ILE A 76 -3.20 3.55 -1.12
CA ILE A 76 -3.81 4.58 -1.98
C ILE A 76 -2.72 5.49 -2.57
N SER A 77 -1.65 5.77 -1.83
CA SER A 77 -0.51 6.55 -2.33
C SER A 77 0.39 5.80 -3.32
N LEU A 78 0.15 4.51 -3.59
CA LEU A 78 0.93 3.82 -4.61
C LEU A 78 0.64 4.43 -5.98
N PHE A 79 1.71 4.66 -6.75
CA PHE A 79 1.66 5.24 -8.10
C PHE A 79 1.17 6.70 -8.16
N THR A 80 1.09 7.40 -7.02
CA THR A 80 0.91 8.86 -7.06
C THR A 80 2.24 9.52 -7.40
N GLU A 81 2.23 10.46 -8.35
CA GLU A 81 3.39 11.32 -8.60
C GLU A 81 3.67 12.15 -7.35
N GLU A 82 4.92 12.13 -6.86
CA GLU A 82 5.37 13.06 -5.83
C GLU A 82 5.33 14.47 -6.40
N LYS A 83 4.25 15.21 -6.13
CA LYS A 83 4.19 16.63 -6.48
C LYS A 83 5.19 17.36 -5.63
N SER A 84 6.22 17.91 -6.27
CA SER A 84 7.19 18.76 -5.61
C SER A 84 6.48 19.91 -4.90
N LEU A 85 7.00 20.33 -3.74
CA LEU A 85 6.52 21.54 -3.06
C LEU A 85 6.59 22.77 -3.99
N PHE A 86 7.52 22.77 -4.95
CA PHE A 86 7.62 23.80 -5.99
C PHE A 86 6.44 23.74 -6.98
N ASP A 87 6.02 22.55 -7.40
CA ASP A 87 4.86 22.40 -8.30
C ASP A 87 3.56 22.88 -7.64
N GLN A 88 3.45 22.70 -6.32
CA GLN A 88 2.31 23.19 -5.54
C GLN A 88 2.34 24.72 -5.39
N PHE A 89 3.52 25.30 -5.17
CA PHE A 89 3.70 26.75 -5.10
C PHE A 89 3.43 27.43 -6.45
N ASP A 90 3.93 26.89 -7.56
CA ASP A 90 3.71 27.43 -8.90
C ASP A 90 2.23 27.36 -9.30
N GLN A 91 1.50 26.32 -8.89
CA GLN A 91 0.05 26.24 -9.09
C GLN A 91 -0.73 27.28 -8.26
N ALA A 92 -0.23 27.64 -7.07
CA ALA A 92 -0.84 28.66 -6.22
C ALA A 92 -0.59 30.09 -6.74
N THR A 93 0.62 30.37 -7.23
CA THR A 93 0.99 31.69 -7.77
C THR A 93 0.35 31.96 -9.15
N ASN A 94 0.32 30.96 -10.04
CA ASN A 94 -0.26 31.09 -11.38
C ASN A 94 -1.78 31.32 -11.39
N LYS A 95 -2.52 30.83 -10.38
CA LYS A 95 -3.95 31.15 -10.23
C LYS A 95 -4.21 32.64 -9.93
N THR A 96 -3.24 33.33 -9.34
CA THR A 96 -3.37 34.74 -8.92
C THR A 96 -2.90 35.73 -9.98
N ALA A 97 -2.06 35.30 -10.93
CA ALA A 97 -1.46 36.15 -11.97
C ALA A 97 -2.42 36.59 -13.10
N LYS A 98 -3.68 36.13 -13.11
CA LYS A 98 -4.72 36.58 -14.07
C LYS A 98 -5.31 37.97 -13.78
N ARG A 99 -4.69 38.79 -12.92
CA ARG A 99 -5.09 40.19 -12.75
C ARG A 99 -4.61 41.02 -13.95
N LYS A 100 -5.52 41.21 -14.91
CA LYS A 100 -5.37 42.01 -16.13
C LYS A 100 -4.78 43.38 -15.79
N ARG A 101 -3.53 43.65 -16.19
CA ARG A 101 -2.94 44.99 -16.08
C ARG A 101 -3.71 45.93 -17.01
N VAL A 102 -4.46 46.87 -16.42
CA VAL A 102 -5.05 47.99 -17.17
C VAL A 102 -3.91 48.85 -17.69
N ARG A 103 -3.75 48.93 -19.01
CA ARG A 103 -2.86 49.91 -19.63
C ARG A 103 -3.56 51.26 -19.61
N LYS A 104 -2.96 52.23 -18.93
CA LYS A 104 -3.39 53.63 -18.97
C LYS A 104 -2.82 54.24 -20.26
N THR A 105 -3.71 54.63 -21.17
CA THR A 105 -3.43 55.47 -22.34
C THR A 105 -3.29 56.92 -21.93
#